data_AF-A0A7D8UHI6-F1
#
_entry.id   AF-A0A7D8UHI6-F1
#
_cell.length_a   1.000
_cell.length_b   1.000
_cell.length_c   1.000
_cell.angle_alpha   90.00
_cell.angle_beta   90.00
_cell.angle_gamma   90.00
#
_symmetry.space_group_name_H-M   'P 1'
#
loop_
_entity.id
_entity.type
_entity.pdbx_description
1 polymer ?
#
loop_
_entity_poly.entity_id
_entity_poly.type
_entity_poly.pdbx_seq_one_letter_code
_entity_poly.pdbx_strand_id
1 'polypeptide(L)'
;MGLRFFRRVQVAPGIRLNLSRSGVSPSFGVRGARLTLGRSGLRTTAGLPGTGIHYTTVHKRSGSRRTTGTRKRADAARAKLHQGYFARLTTPKHERAFIDGCRACVAGREDEALAHFARADGQPDAAFMGGYLALKARKFDQAERMLRYAAEEHRRLGALARKYGVRPRAELLIIPQVRASVELGRAGAVLGLAEIHQLRGELREAIADLEKLRKLDPTCVLVRLSLAELLLEHKPDDTSSARRVVALSDGVQNESEAHAALLVFRGRALCTLGRPVLARDALTAALRRTRDRSPALLREARAERAKVYEALGNHARARADRERLRGDA
;
A
#
# COMPACT_ATOMS: atom_id res chain seq x y z
N MET A 1 -20.79 26.36 22.16
CA MET A 1 -20.30 27.37 21.20
C MET A 1 -18.93 27.85 21.68
N GLY A 2 -17.83 27.51 21.00
CA GLY A 2 -16.47 27.79 21.51
C GLY A 2 -15.58 28.36 20.41
N LEU A 3 -14.99 29.52 20.68
CA LEU A 3 -14.14 30.29 19.75
C LEU A 3 -13.13 29.39 19.03
N ARG A 4 -13.15 29.39 17.69
CA ARG A 4 -12.21 28.65 16.84
C ARG A 4 -11.07 29.56 16.40
N PHE A 5 -9.85 29.29 16.89
CA PHE A 5 -8.65 29.96 16.41
C PHE A 5 -8.15 29.29 15.11
N PHE A 6 -8.01 30.09 14.06
CA PHE A 6 -7.41 29.68 12.79
C PHE A 6 -6.41 30.75 12.38
N ARG A 7 -5.11 30.44 12.43
CA ARG A 7 -4.06 31.36 11.97
C ARG A 7 -3.58 30.91 10.60
N ARG A 8 -3.87 31.71 9.58
CA ARG A 8 -3.21 31.66 8.27
C ARG A 8 -1.89 32.40 8.43
N VAL A 9 -0.77 31.76 8.13
CA VAL A 9 0.54 32.43 8.09
C VAL A 9 1.00 32.44 6.64
N GLN A 10 1.24 33.63 6.11
CA GLN A 10 1.79 33.87 4.79
C GLN A 10 3.30 33.71 4.88
N VAL A 11 3.86 32.77 4.11
CA VAL A 11 5.30 32.43 4.15
C VAL A 11 6.05 32.95 2.91
N ALA A 12 5.31 33.21 1.83
CA ALA A 12 5.76 33.94 0.64
C ALA A 12 4.53 34.54 -0.08
N PRO A 13 4.68 35.54 -0.98
CA PRO A 13 3.57 36.02 -1.80
C PRO A 13 2.93 34.87 -2.58
N GLY A 14 1.62 34.65 -2.38
CA GLY A 14 0.86 33.58 -3.05
C GLY A 14 0.79 32.22 -2.33
N ILE A 15 1.54 31.99 -1.25
CA ILE A 15 1.58 30.67 -0.54
C ILE A 15 0.91 30.75 0.83
N ARG A 16 -0.19 30.01 1.02
CA ARG A 16 -0.94 29.91 2.28
C ARG A 16 -0.91 28.48 2.83
N LEU A 17 -0.34 28.27 4.01
CA LEU A 17 -0.19 26.96 4.64
C LEU A 17 -1.26 26.72 5.72
N ASN A 18 -2.01 25.61 5.61
CA ASN A 18 -3.03 25.21 6.58
C ASN A 18 -2.48 24.22 7.62
N LEU A 19 -2.30 24.71 8.84
CA LEU A 19 -1.84 23.90 9.97
C LEU A 19 -3.00 23.09 10.57
N SER A 20 -2.84 21.76 10.71
CA SER A 20 -3.81 20.90 11.39
C SER A 20 -3.15 19.94 12.41
N ARG A 21 -3.97 19.35 13.29
CA ARG A 21 -3.62 18.75 14.59
C ARG A 21 -2.83 17.43 14.55
N SER A 22 -2.38 16.97 13.38
CA SER A 22 -1.91 15.59 13.15
C SER A 22 -0.47 15.44 12.65
N GLY A 23 0.24 16.53 12.33
CA GLY A 23 1.57 16.44 11.68
C GLY A 23 1.49 16.22 10.15
N VAL A 24 2.66 16.22 9.51
CA VAL A 24 2.85 16.20 8.05
C VAL A 24 3.16 14.78 7.59
N SER A 25 2.28 14.17 6.79
CA SER A 25 2.48 12.87 6.14
C SER A 25 2.38 13.05 4.63
N PRO A 26 3.45 12.82 3.86
CA PRO A 26 3.32 12.69 2.42
C PRO A 26 3.06 11.22 2.04
N SER A 27 1.98 10.96 1.30
CA SER A 27 1.64 9.66 0.68
C SER A 27 1.94 9.72 -0.82
N PHE A 28 2.58 8.68 -1.36
CA PHE A 28 2.91 8.56 -2.79
C PHE A 28 2.36 7.22 -3.32
N GLY A 29 1.72 7.24 -4.51
CA GLY A 29 1.13 6.04 -5.13
C GLY A 29 1.16 6.09 -6.67
N VAL A 30 1.16 4.92 -7.32
CA VAL A 30 1.35 4.74 -8.77
C VAL A 30 0.03 4.57 -9.54
N ARG A 31 0.09 4.66 -10.88
CA ARG A 31 -1.04 4.82 -11.84
C ARG A 31 -2.25 3.89 -11.58
N GLY A 32 -3.43 4.49 -11.40
CA GLY A 32 -4.74 3.83 -11.34
C GLY A 32 -5.81 4.54 -10.48
N ALA A 33 -5.42 5.38 -9.52
CA ALA A 33 -6.33 6.21 -8.72
C ALA A 33 -5.57 7.32 -7.97
N ARG A 34 -5.97 8.59 -8.15
CA ARG A 34 -5.41 9.77 -7.46
C ARG A 34 -6.10 9.98 -6.12
N LEU A 35 -5.36 10.33 -5.06
CA LEU A 35 -5.92 10.98 -3.88
C LEU A 35 -5.06 12.05 -3.20
N THR A 36 -5.75 13.16 -2.90
CA THR A 36 -5.25 14.35 -2.21
C THR A 36 -6.03 14.51 -0.89
N LEU A 37 -5.34 14.79 0.21
CA LEU A 37 -5.95 14.97 1.54
C LEU A 37 -6.32 16.44 1.78
N GLY A 38 -7.61 16.71 2.04
CA GLY A 38 -8.18 18.00 2.44
C GLY A 38 -9.12 17.88 3.65
N ARG A 39 -9.44 19.02 4.29
CA ARG A 39 -9.89 19.16 5.70
C ARG A 39 -11.29 18.62 6.08
N SER A 40 -11.99 17.88 5.22
CA SER A 40 -13.39 17.43 5.48
C SER A 40 -13.67 15.93 5.25
N GLY A 41 -12.71 15.12 4.78
CA GLY A 41 -12.89 13.68 4.61
C GLY A 41 -11.99 13.07 3.53
N LEU A 42 -11.81 11.74 3.58
CA LEU A 42 -11.05 10.96 2.60
C LEU A 42 -11.91 10.72 1.36
N ARG A 43 -11.71 11.46 0.27
CA ARG A 43 -12.27 11.10 -1.06
C ARG A 43 -11.46 9.89 -1.58
N THR A 44 -12.01 9.00 -2.41
CA THR A 44 -11.33 7.88 -3.10
C THR A 44 -11.96 7.70 -4.46
N THR A 45 -11.25 7.93 -5.58
CA THR A 45 -11.78 7.67 -6.93
C THR A 45 -11.07 6.47 -7.55
N ALA A 46 -11.81 5.41 -7.90
CA ALA A 46 -11.33 4.24 -8.63
C ALA A 46 -11.85 4.27 -10.07
N GLY A 47 -11.03 3.95 -11.07
CA GLY A 47 -11.48 3.86 -12.46
C GLY A 47 -10.73 2.81 -13.25
N LEU A 48 -11.42 2.20 -14.21
CA LEU A 48 -10.84 1.27 -15.18
C LEU A 48 -10.34 2.08 -16.38
N PRO A 49 -9.05 1.99 -16.78
CA PRO A 49 -8.54 2.72 -17.93
C PRO A 49 -9.17 2.18 -19.22
N GLY A 50 -9.60 3.08 -20.11
CA GLY A 50 -10.21 2.74 -21.40
C GLY A 50 -11.73 2.54 -21.39
N THR A 51 -12.42 2.66 -20.25
CA THR A 51 -13.87 2.38 -20.14
C THR A 51 -14.74 3.57 -19.73
N GLY A 52 -14.15 4.69 -19.30
CA GLY A 52 -14.88 5.88 -18.85
C GLY A 52 -15.59 5.76 -17.49
N ILE A 53 -15.43 4.63 -16.77
CA ILE A 53 -16.11 4.36 -15.50
C ILE A 53 -15.22 4.79 -14.32
N HIS A 54 -15.74 5.69 -13.47
CA HIS A 54 -15.08 6.18 -12.26
C HIS A 54 -16.02 6.12 -11.05
N TYR A 55 -15.59 5.50 -9.94
CA TYR A 55 -16.35 5.40 -8.70
C TYR A 55 -15.66 6.14 -7.57
N THR A 56 -16.36 7.08 -6.91
CA THR A 56 -15.79 7.92 -5.84
C THR A 56 -16.44 7.67 -4.47
N THR A 57 -15.67 7.28 -3.43
CA THR A 57 -16.15 7.12 -2.04
C THR A 57 -15.53 8.10 -1.05
N VAL A 58 -16.31 8.57 -0.06
CA VAL A 58 -15.85 9.49 0.99
C VAL A 58 -15.88 8.81 2.37
N HIS A 59 -14.75 8.71 3.09
CA HIS A 59 -14.70 8.05 4.42
C HIS A 59 -14.64 9.08 5.59
N LYS A 60 -15.46 8.85 6.63
CA LYS A 60 -15.44 9.55 7.94
C LYS A 60 -14.85 8.63 9.02
N ARG A 61 -13.92 9.12 9.86
CA ARG A 61 -13.29 8.33 10.95
C ARG A 61 -14.17 8.23 12.20
N SER A 62 -14.35 7.01 12.73
CA SER A 62 -14.80 6.75 14.11
C SER A 62 -13.65 6.88 15.11
N GLY A 63 -13.95 7.37 16.31
CA GLY A 63 -12.99 7.82 17.32
C GLY A 63 -12.18 6.71 18.00
N SER A 64 -10.95 7.05 18.36
CA SER A 64 -10.18 6.36 19.41
C SER A 64 -9.33 7.39 20.19
N ARG A 65 -9.33 7.23 21.51
CA ARG A 65 -8.85 8.14 22.56
C ARG A 65 -7.34 8.40 22.41
N ARG A 66 -6.95 9.67 22.48
CA ARG A 66 -5.59 10.14 22.14
C ARG A 66 -4.75 10.37 23.40
N THR A 67 -3.68 9.61 23.59
CA THR A 67 -2.68 9.83 24.66
C THR A 67 -1.76 11.01 24.31
N THR A 68 -1.41 11.80 25.33
CA THR A 68 -0.69 13.08 25.29
C THR A 68 0.77 13.00 24.82
N GLY A 69 1.37 11.80 24.77
CA GLY A 69 2.78 11.61 24.37
C GLY A 69 3.08 11.80 22.88
N THR A 70 2.07 11.73 22.00
CA THR A 70 2.25 11.88 20.54
C THR A 70 2.47 13.33 20.09
N ARG A 71 2.02 14.33 20.87
CA ARG A 71 2.22 15.76 20.58
C ARG A 71 3.68 16.19 20.68
N LYS A 72 4.36 15.87 21.80
CA LYS A 72 5.77 16.23 22.02
C LYS A 72 6.72 15.67 20.95
N ARG A 73 6.46 14.45 20.44
CA ARG A 73 7.30 13.80 19.41
C ARG A 73 7.14 14.40 18.01
N ALA A 74 5.92 14.83 17.64
CA ALA A 74 5.66 15.45 16.34
C ALA A 74 6.22 16.89 16.27
N ASP A 75 6.12 17.65 17.36
CA ASP A 75 6.68 19.01 17.44
C ASP A 75 8.22 18.99 17.43
N ALA A 76 8.85 18.00 18.07
CA ALA A 76 10.30 17.78 18.01
C ALA A 76 10.80 17.34 16.62
N ALA A 77 10.05 16.49 15.90
CA ALA A 77 10.39 16.10 14.53
C ALA A 77 10.30 17.30 13.56
N ARG A 78 9.31 18.17 13.76
CA ARG A 78 9.14 19.39 12.97
C ARG A 78 10.25 20.41 13.24
N ALA A 79 10.69 20.55 14.49
CA ALA A 79 11.83 21.38 14.87
C ALA A 79 13.16 20.85 14.27
N LYS A 80 13.33 19.52 14.17
CA LYS A 80 14.51 18.90 13.55
C LYS A 80 14.56 19.05 12.02
N LEU A 81 13.41 18.99 11.33
CA LEU A 81 13.34 19.23 9.87
C LEU A 81 13.53 20.71 9.50
N HIS A 82 13.29 21.63 10.44
CA HIS A 82 13.48 23.08 10.33
C HIS A 82 14.83 23.57 10.88
N GLN A 83 15.81 22.69 11.07
CA GLN A 83 17.15 23.12 11.48
C GLN A 83 17.64 24.27 10.59
N GLY A 84 17.95 25.39 11.25
CA GLY A 84 18.34 26.64 10.63
C GLY A 84 19.63 26.51 9.82
N TYR A 85 19.90 27.57 9.04
CA TYR A 85 21.05 27.77 8.15
C TYR A 85 22.39 27.17 8.67
N PHE A 86 22.66 27.23 9.97
CA PHE A 86 23.89 26.73 10.61
C PHE A 86 24.03 25.20 10.70
N ALA A 87 22.94 24.42 10.76
CA ALA A 87 23.03 22.95 10.73
C ALA A 87 23.35 22.41 9.32
N ARG A 88 23.03 23.19 8.27
CA ARG A 88 23.36 22.81 6.88
C ARG A 88 24.85 22.83 6.58
N LEU A 89 25.64 23.59 7.35
CA LEU A 89 27.08 23.72 7.16
C LEU A 89 27.85 22.46 7.62
N THR A 90 27.32 21.71 8.60
CA THR A 90 27.95 20.49 9.14
C THR A 90 27.28 19.19 8.67
N THR A 91 26.15 19.28 7.95
CA THR A 91 25.43 18.10 7.46
C THR A 91 26.10 17.52 6.20
N PRO A 92 26.45 16.22 6.18
CA PRO A 92 27.01 15.55 5.01
C PRO A 92 26.14 15.74 3.75
N LYS A 93 26.77 15.79 2.57
CA LYS A 93 26.08 16.04 1.28
C LYS A 93 24.91 15.07 1.05
N HIS A 94 25.11 13.78 1.32
CA HIS A 94 24.09 12.74 1.14
C HIS A 94 22.89 12.90 2.10
N GLU A 95 23.12 13.35 3.34
CA GLU A 95 22.04 13.61 4.29
C GLU A 95 21.25 14.87 3.90
N ARG A 96 21.93 15.91 3.39
CA ARG A 96 21.25 17.10 2.85
C ARG A 96 20.34 16.73 1.68
N ALA A 97 20.84 15.92 0.76
CA ALA A 97 20.06 15.43 -0.38
C ALA A 97 18.81 14.65 0.10
N PHE A 98 18.93 13.77 1.10
CA PHE A 98 17.77 13.10 1.70
C PHE A 98 16.75 14.07 2.31
N ILE A 99 17.20 15.08 3.06
CA ILE A 99 16.32 16.09 3.67
C ILE A 99 15.60 16.91 2.60
N ASP A 100 16.32 17.38 1.59
CA ASP A 100 15.74 18.19 0.52
C ASP A 100 14.77 17.36 -0.33
N GLY A 101 15.05 16.06 -0.55
CA GLY A 101 14.09 15.11 -1.13
C GLY A 101 12.81 14.98 -0.29
N CYS A 102 12.93 14.82 1.03
CA CYS A 102 11.77 14.79 1.92
C CYS A 102 10.97 16.10 1.89
N ARG A 103 11.63 17.26 1.78
CA ARG A 103 10.95 18.57 1.67
C ARG A 103 10.22 18.71 0.34
N ALA A 104 10.84 18.29 -0.77
CA ALA A 104 10.20 18.28 -2.08
C ALA A 104 8.97 17.35 -2.11
N CYS A 105 9.08 16.17 -1.47
CA CYS A 105 7.97 15.25 -1.21
C CYS A 105 6.79 15.93 -0.51
N VAL A 106 7.04 16.65 0.60
CA VAL A 106 6.00 17.38 1.35
C VAL A 106 5.38 18.51 0.51
N ALA A 107 6.17 19.12 -0.37
CA ALA A 107 5.71 20.16 -1.29
C ALA A 107 4.98 19.61 -2.53
N GLY A 108 4.85 18.29 -2.68
CA GLY A 108 4.25 17.66 -3.86
C GLY A 108 5.09 17.75 -5.13
N ARG A 109 6.37 18.10 -5.02
CA ARG A 109 7.32 18.22 -6.13
C ARG A 109 8.06 16.89 -6.33
N GLU A 110 7.37 15.92 -6.91
CA GLU A 110 7.82 14.53 -6.96
C GLU A 110 9.07 14.31 -7.81
N ASP A 111 9.20 14.99 -8.95
CA ASP A 111 10.39 14.88 -9.81
C ASP A 111 11.63 15.46 -9.13
N GLU A 112 11.47 16.59 -8.45
CA GLU A 112 12.55 17.20 -7.65
C GLU A 112 12.93 16.31 -6.47
N ALA A 113 11.94 15.72 -5.80
CA ALA A 113 12.18 14.77 -4.71
C ALA A 113 12.97 13.55 -5.19
N LEU A 114 12.59 12.98 -6.34
CA LEU A 114 13.31 11.88 -6.96
C LEU A 114 14.75 12.27 -7.30
N ALA A 115 14.98 13.46 -7.87
CA ALA A 115 16.31 13.95 -8.19
C ALA A 115 17.19 14.12 -6.94
N HIS A 116 16.63 14.62 -5.84
CA HIS A 116 17.33 14.72 -4.56
C HIS A 116 17.65 13.36 -3.95
N PHE A 117 16.70 12.42 -3.96
CA PHE A 117 16.96 11.07 -3.46
C PHE A 117 17.99 10.31 -4.30
N ALA A 118 17.99 10.50 -5.62
CA ALA A 118 18.99 9.91 -6.50
C ALA A 118 20.40 10.45 -6.24
N ARG A 119 20.54 11.66 -5.67
CA ARG A 119 21.83 12.27 -5.27
C ARG A 119 22.26 11.90 -3.85
N ALA A 120 21.40 11.23 -3.08
CA ALA A 120 21.70 10.82 -1.70
C ALA A 120 22.46 9.49 -1.70
N ASP A 121 23.64 9.49 -2.32
CA ASP A 121 24.45 8.28 -2.55
C ASP A 121 24.74 7.53 -1.24
N GLY A 122 24.65 6.21 -1.31
CA GLY A 122 24.93 5.33 -0.18
C GLY A 122 23.86 5.33 0.91
N GLN A 123 22.70 5.99 0.72
CA GLN A 123 21.63 6.07 1.73
C GLN A 123 20.42 5.19 1.39
N PRO A 124 20.22 4.06 2.11
CA PRO A 124 19.12 3.13 1.85
C PRO A 124 17.73 3.77 1.99
N ASP A 125 17.56 4.70 2.93
CA ASP A 125 16.30 5.43 3.15
C ASP A 125 15.92 6.27 1.93
N ALA A 126 16.91 6.95 1.33
CA ALA A 126 16.71 7.73 0.12
C ALA A 126 16.44 6.82 -1.08
N ALA A 127 17.18 5.72 -1.19
CA ALA A 127 16.97 4.72 -2.24
C ALA A 127 15.57 4.11 -2.17
N PHE A 128 15.08 3.77 -0.97
CA PHE A 128 13.71 3.30 -0.79
C PHE A 128 12.69 4.34 -1.28
N MET A 129 12.76 5.58 -0.78
CA MET A 129 11.79 6.62 -1.12
C MET A 129 11.85 7.01 -2.60
N GLY A 130 13.05 7.20 -3.13
CA GLY A 130 13.24 7.50 -4.54
C GLY A 130 12.88 6.33 -5.45
N GLY A 131 13.08 5.09 -5.02
CA GLY A 131 12.66 3.89 -5.75
C GLY A 131 11.15 3.85 -5.97
N TYR A 132 10.37 4.16 -4.93
CA TYR A 132 8.92 4.28 -5.04
C TYR A 132 8.46 5.47 -5.90
N LEU A 133 9.16 6.61 -5.85
CA LEU A 133 8.89 7.74 -6.75
C LEU A 133 9.24 7.41 -8.21
N ALA A 134 10.34 6.70 -8.45
CA ALA A 134 10.73 6.23 -9.77
C ALA A 134 9.71 5.22 -10.32
N LEU A 135 9.24 4.29 -9.49
CA LEU A 135 8.17 3.35 -9.83
C LEU A 135 6.89 4.11 -10.23
N LYS A 136 6.52 5.14 -9.46
CA LYS A 136 5.40 6.04 -9.78
C LYS A 136 5.57 6.74 -11.13
N ALA A 137 6.76 7.22 -11.39
CA ALA A 137 7.14 7.86 -12.65
C ALA A 137 7.32 6.85 -13.81
N ARG A 138 7.10 5.54 -13.60
CA ARG A 138 7.34 4.46 -14.57
C ARG A 138 8.80 4.38 -15.05
N LYS A 139 9.74 4.86 -14.24
CA LYS A 139 11.19 4.76 -14.48
C LYS A 139 11.70 3.44 -13.89
N PHE A 140 11.30 2.32 -14.49
CA PHE A 140 11.48 0.98 -13.89
C PHE A 140 12.93 0.63 -13.59
N ASP A 141 13.87 0.92 -14.49
CA ASP A 141 15.28 0.58 -14.25
C ASP A 141 15.87 1.36 -13.07
N GLN A 142 15.50 2.63 -12.94
CA GLN A 142 15.91 3.44 -11.81
C GLN A 142 15.26 2.95 -10.52
N ALA A 143 13.96 2.64 -10.56
CA ALA A 143 13.21 2.13 -9.43
C ALA A 143 13.79 0.81 -8.91
N GLU A 144 14.10 -0.11 -9.81
CA GLU A 144 14.67 -1.41 -9.51
C GLU A 144 16.05 -1.29 -8.85
N ARG A 145 16.96 -0.50 -9.43
CA ARG A 145 18.28 -0.26 -8.83
C ARG A 145 18.17 0.30 -7.41
N MET A 146 17.30 1.28 -7.22
CA MET A 146 17.13 1.94 -5.92
C MET A 146 16.47 1.01 -4.88
N LEU A 147 15.43 0.28 -5.25
CA LEU A 147 14.76 -0.66 -4.33
C LEU A 147 15.59 -1.91 -4.04
N ARG A 148 16.37 -2.40 -5.01
CA ARG A 148 17.34 -3.49 -4.80
C ARG A 148 18.38 -3.10 -3.76
N TYR A 149 19.00 -1.93 -3.94
CA TYR A 149 19.95 -1.40 -2.96
C TYR A 149 19.31 -1.25 -1.57
N ALA A 150 18.08 -0.74 -1.50
CA ALA A 150 17.36 -0.63 -0.21
C ALA A 150 17.05 -2.00 0.43
N ALA A 151 16.76 -3.02 -0.37
CA ALA A 151 16.51 -4.39 0.10
C ALA A 151 17.80 -5.07 0.60
N GLU A 152 18.91 -4.87 -0.10
CA GLU A 152 20.24 -5.38 0.28
C GLU A 152 20.71 -4.72 1.58
N GLU A 153 20.67 -3.39 1.65
CA GLU A 153 21.09 -2.59 2.80
C GLU A 153 20.01 -2.44 3.89
N HIS A 154 19.05 -3.37 3.95
CA HIS A 154 17.90 -3.33 4.85
C HIS A 154 18.25 -3.12 6.34
N ARG A 155 19.44 -3.53 6.79
CA ARG A 155 19.90 -3.34 8.19
C ARG A 155 20.09 -1.86 8.54
N ARG A 156 20.44 -1.02 7.57
CA ARG A 156 20.62 0.43 7.73
C ARG A 156 19.35 1.22 7.40
N LEU A 157 18.33 0.54 6.87
CA LEU A 157 17.07 1.15 6.48
C LEU A 157 16.31 1.73 7.69
N GLY A 158 15.79 2.93 7.52
CA GLY A 158 15.14 3.74 8.53
C GLY A 158 16.11 4.54 9.42
N ALA A 159 17.43 4.46 9.23
CA ALA A 159 18.38 5.19 10.08
C ALA A 159 18.27 6.71 9.91
N LEU A 160 18.27 7.22 8.68
CA LEU A 160 18.11 8.66 8.43
C LEU A 160 16.70 9.13 8.78
N ALA A 161 15.69 8.35 8.43
CA ALA A 161 14.31 8.63 8.78
C ALA A 161 14.16 8.79 10.30
N ARG A 162 14.73 7.89 11.11
CA ARG A 162 14.75 8.03 12.58
C ARG A 162 15.54 9.25 13.05
N LYS A 163 16.74 9.48 12.50
CA LYS A 163 17.60 10.63 12.86
C LYS A 163 16.85 11.96 12.71
N TYR A 164 16.11 12.12 11.62
CA TYR A 164 15.37 13.34 11.29
C TYR A 164 13.89 13.32 11.70
N GLY A 165 13.42 12.25 12.35
CA GLY A 165 12.03 12.14 12.80
C GLY A 165 11.00 11.98 11.67
N VAL A 166 11.44 11.53 10.49
CA VAL A 166 10.58 11.21 9.36
C VAL A 166 10.04 9.79 9.52
N ARG A 167 8.77 9.57 9.17
CA ARG A 167 8.16 8.24 9.07
C ARG A 167 7.54 8.08 7.69
N PRO A 168 8.34 7.77 6.66
CA PRO A 168 7.82 7.62 5.33
C PRO A 168 6.92 6.39 5.26
N ARG A 169 5.83 6.51 4.50
CA ARG A 169 4.95 5.40 4.16
C ARG A 169 4.71 5.46 2.67
N ALA A 170 4.98 4.35 1.99
CA ALA A 170 4.56 4.16 0.61
C ALA A 170 3.18 3.51 0.61
N GLU A 171 2.33 3.87 -0.35
CA GLU A 171 1.08 3.15 -0.57
C GLU A 171 1.24 2.30 -1.83
N LEU A 172 1.17 0.99 -1.66
CA LEU A 172 1.12 0.05 -2.78
C LEU A 172 -0.30 -0.47 -2.96
N LEU A 173 -0.71 -0.59 -4.21
CA LEU A 173 -1.77 -1.51 -4.57
C LEU A 173 -1.09 -2.87 -4.63
N ILE A 174 -1.41 -3.74 -3.68
CA ILE A 174 -0.87 -5.11 -3.70
C ILE A 174 -1.64 -5.95 -4.72
N ILE A 175 -2.93 -5.68 -4.82
CA ILE A 175 -3.85 -6.10 -5.87
C ILE A 175 -4.78 -4.90 -6.17
N PRO A 176 -5.51 -4.84 -7.30
CA PRO A 176 -6.39 -3.71 -7.63
C PRO A 176 -7.37 -3.28 -6.53
N GLN A 177 -7.73 -4.21 -5.64
CA GLN A 177 -8.75 -4.08 -4.60
C GLN A 177 -8.17 -3.78 -3.21
N VAL A 178 -6.87 -3.99 -2.98
CA VAL A 178 -6.23 -3.87 -1.66
C VAL A 178 -5.12 -2.84 -1.69
N ARG A 179 -5.30 -1.79 -0.88
CA ARG A 179 -4.26 -0.79 -0.63
C ARG A 179 -3.51 -1.17 0.63
N ALA A 180 -2.20 -1.39 0.51
CA ALA A 180 -1.34 -1.61 1.65
C ALA A 180 -0.42 -0.42 1.88
N SER A 181 -0.35 0.03 3.14
CA SER A 181 0.71 0.91 3.57
C SER A 181 1.97 0.09 3.79
N VAL A 182 3.00 0.39 3.02
CA VAL A 182 4.31 -0.21 3.11
C VAL A 182 5.22 0.71 3.93
N GLU A 183 5.76 0.17 5.01
CA GLU A 183 6.72 0.88 5.85
C GLU A 183 8.15 0.65 5.34
N LEU A 184 9.08 1.51 5.78
CA LEU A 184 10.50 1.30 5.53
C LEU A 184 10.92 -0.02 6.18
N GLY A 185 11.16 -1.02 5.34
CA GLY A 185 11.74 -2.30 5.73
C GLY A 185 12.11 -3.12 4.52
N ARG A 186 12.82 -4.23 4.76
CA ARG A 186 13.17 -5.19 3.71
C ARG A 186 11.94 -5.68 2.93
N ALA A 187 10.88 -6.01 3.66
CA ALA A 187 9.63 -6.45 3.06
C ALA A 187 9.04 -5.40 2.12
N GLY A 188 9.10 -4.13 2.52
CA GLY A 188 8.62 -3.05 1.68
C GLY A 188 9.47 -2.83 0.43
N ALA A 189 10.79 -2.96 0.53
CA ALA A 189 11.65 -2.82 -0.65
C ALA A 189 11.39 -3.94 -1.66
N VAL A 190 11.30 -5.18 -1.18
CA VAL A 190 11.05 -6.36 -2.03
C VAL A 190 9.64 -6.38 -2.61
N LEU A 191 8.60 -5.93 -1.88
CA LEU A 191 7.26 -5.76 -2.46
C LEU A 191 7.27 -4.78 -3.63
N GLY A 192 8.04 -3.69 -3.54
CA GLY A 192 8.20 -2.77 -4.66
C GLY A 192 9.01 -3.34 -5.83
N LEU A 193 9.97 -4.24 -5.57
CA LEU A 193 10.67 -4.99 -6.63
C LEU A 193 9.75 -5.98 -7.35
N ALA A 194 8.96 -6.74 -6.59
CA ALA A 194 8.00 -7.68 -7.15
C ALA A 194 6.97 -6.97 -8.06
N GLU A 195 6.50 -5.79 -7.64
CA GLU A 195 5.64 -4.92 -8.46
C GLU A 195 6.34 -4.49 -9.77
N ILE A 196 7.61 -4.12 -9.72
CA ILE A 196 8.38 -3.76 -10.93
C ILE A 196 8.45 -4.95 -11.90
N HIS A 197 8.81 -6.12 -11.39
CA HIS A 197 8.91 -7.35 -12.18
C HIS A 197 7.54 -7.73 -12.79
N GLN A 198 6.47 -7.67 -11.99
CA GLN A 198 5.10 -7.90 -12.48
C GLN A 198 4.73 -6.92 -13.60
N LEU A 199 5.01 -5.62 -13.43
CA LEU A 199 4.74 -4.60 -14.44
C LEU A 199 5.55 -4.77 -15.74
N ARG A 200 6.65 -5.52 -15.72
CA ARG A 200 7.43 -5.91 -16.90
C ARG A 200 7.04 -7.27 -17.48
N GLY A 201 6.14 -8.01 -16.84
CA GLY A 201 5.78 -9.39 -17.22
C GLY A 201 6.76 -10.46 -16.73
N GLU A 202 7.72 -10.09 -15.87
CA GLU A 202 8.76 -10.94 -15.28
C GLU A 202 8.18 -11.68 -14.05
N LEU A 203 7.08 -12.42 -14.25
CA LEU A 203 6.32 -13.03 -13.16
C LEU A 203 7.12 -14.07 -12.36
N ARG A 204 8.07 -14.77 -13.00
CA ARG A 204 8.88 -15.80 -12.32
C ARG A 204 9.85 -15.18 -11.33
N GLU A 205 10.46 -14.06 -11.72
CA GLU A 205 11.38 -13.26 -10.93
C GLU A 205 10.64 -12.66 -9.71
N ALA A 206 9.45 -12.08 -9.95
CA ALA A 206 8.58 -11.56 -8.91
C ALA A 206 8.22 -12.64 -7.86
N ILE A 207 7.80 -13.83 -8.33
CA ILE A 207 7.50 -14.98 -7.46
C ILE A 207 8.73 -15.41 -6.66
N ALA A 208 9.89 -15.51 -7.30
CA ALA A 208 11.13 -15.94 -6.65
C ALA A 208 11.56 -14.95 -5.54
N ASP A 209 11.43 -13.65 -5.75
CA ASP A 209 11.80 -12.64 -4.76
C ASP A 209 10.86 -12.62 -3.57
N LEU A 210 9.55 -12.77 -3.79
CA LEU A 210 8.58 -12.90 -2.70
C LEU A 210 8.72 -14.23 -1.94
N GLU A 211 9.08 -15.32 -2.61
CA GLU A 211 9.35 -16.60 -1.95
C GLU A 211 10.55 -16.51 -1.00
N LYS A 212 11.64 -15.88 -1.45
CA LYS A 212 12.82 -15.63 -0.61
C LYS A 212 12.42 -14.80 0.61
N LEU A 213 11.65 -13.73 0.41
CA LEU A 213 11.20 -12.87 1.51
C LEU A 213 10.27 -13.61 2.48
N ARG A 214 9.33 -14.42 1.97
CA ARG A 214 8.41 -15.21 2.80
C ARG A 214 9.16 -16.17 3.72
N LYS A 215 10.27 -16.76 3.27
CA LYS A 215 11.11 -17.63 4.13
C LYS A 215 11.71 -16.87 5.31
N LEU A 216 12.00 -15.58 5.12
CA LEU A 216 12.60 -14.71 6.15
C LEU A 216 11.56 -14.06 7.06
N ASP A 217 10.40 -13.71 6.52
CA ASP A 217 9.24 -13.22 7.27
C ASP A 217 7.99 -14.01 6.87
N PRO A 218 7.77 -15.19 7.47
CA PRO A 218 6.62 -16.00 7.15
C PRO A 218 5.30 -15.35 7.53
N THR A 219 5.28 -14.38 8.44
CA THR A 219 4.05 -13.83 9.03
C THR A 219 3.45 -12.68 8.23
N CYS A 220 4.21 -12.07 7.33
CA CYS A 220 3.75 -10.92 6.56
C CYS A 220 2.63 -11.29 5.57
N VAL A 221 1.40 -10.91 5.90
CA VAL A 221 0.20 -11.16 5.06
C VAL A 221 0.30 -10.51 3.68
N LEU A 222 0.98 -9.37 3.54
CA LEU A 222 1.11 -8.66 2.26
C LEU A 222 1.96 -9.48 1.27
N VAL A 223 3.03 -10.12 1.76
CA VAL A 223 3.88 -11.00 0.96
C VAL A 223 3.11 -12.25 0.54
N ARG A 224 2.35 -12.85 1.47
CA ARG A 224 1.50 -14.01 1.17
C ARG A 224 0.41 -13.68 0.15
N LEU A 225 -0.21 -12.50 0.27
CA LEU A 225 -1.23 -12.02 -0.65
C LEU A 225 -0.66 -11.78 -2.06
N SER A 226 0.42 -11.01 -2.16
CA SER A 226 1.08 -10.72 -3.44
C SER A 226 1.57 -12.00 -4.12
N LEU A 227 2.16 -12.92 -3.36
CA LEU A 227 2.57 -14.23 -3.89
C LEU A 227 1.37 -15.07 -4.34
N ALA A 228 0.24 -15.01 -3.63
CA ALA A 228 -0.97 -15.74 -4.01
C ALA A 228 -1.58 -15.23 -5.32
N GLU A 229 -1.60 -13.91 -5.53
CA GLU A 229 -2.00 -13.31 -6.79
C GLU A 229 -1.08 -13.76 -7.93
N LEU A 230 0.23 -13.54 -7.80
CA LEU A 230 1.20 -13.87 -8.86
C LEU A 230 1.19 -15.35 -9.22
N LEU A 231 0.97 -16.26 -8.26
CA LEU A 231 0.87 -17.69 -8.54
C LEU A 231 -0.34 -18.05 -9.40
N LEU A 232 -1.50 -17.41 -9.16
CA LEU A 232 -2.69 -17.61 -9.97
C LEU A 232 -2.65 -16.78 -11.27
N GLU A 233 -1.91 -15.68 -11.32
CA GLU A 233 -1.70 -14.92 -12.56
C GLU A 233 -0.77 -15.66 -13.52
N HIS A 234 0.35 -16.20 -13.02
CA HIS A 234 1.33 -16.90 -13.83
C HIS A 234 0.77 -18.19 -14.43
N LYS A 235 -0.04 -18.94 -13.67
CA LYS A 235 -0.69 -20.18 -14.10
C LYS A 235 -2.08 -20.35 -13.43
N PRO A 236 -3.16 -19.79 -14.01
CA PRO A 236 -4.49 -19.77 -13.41
C PRO A 236 -5.08 -21.14 -13.07
N ASP A 237 -4.86 -22.12 -13.94
CA ASP A 237 -5.44 -23.46 -13.82
C ASP A 237 -4.45 -24.51 -13.29
N ASP A 238 -3.24 -24.10 -12.91
CA ASP A 238 -2.23 -25.03 -12.39
C ASP A 238 -2.56 -25.46 -10.96
N THR A 239 -2.76 -26.77 -10.80
CA THR A 239 -3.04 -27.41 -9.51
C THR A 239 -1.87 -27.21 -8.52
N SER A 240 -0.61 -27.11 -9.00
CA SER A 240 0.53 -26.86 -8.12
C SER A 240 0.50 -25.45 -7.52
N SER A 241 0.32 -24.42 -8.35
CA SER A 241 0.06 -23.05 -7.89
C SER A 241 -1.12 -22.98 -6.92
N ALA A 242 -2.24 -23.63 -7.23
CA ALA A 242 -3.41 -23.64 -6.36
C ALA A 242 -3.14 -24.27 -4.98
N ARG A 243 -2.45 -25.42 -4.92
CA ARG A 243 -2.03 -26.03 -3.63
C ARG A 243 -1.16 -25.08 -2.81
N ARG A 244 -0.25 -24.36 -3.47
CA ARG A 244 0.60 -23.38 -2.81
C ARG A 244 -0.20 -22.20 -2.25
N VAL A 245 -1.20 -21.69 -2.98
CA VAL A 245 -2.09 -20.61 -2.49
C VAL A 245 -2.89 -21.05 -1.28
N VAL A 246 -3.37 -22.30 -1.25
CA VAL A 246 -4.01 -22.87 -0.07
C VAL A 246 -3.03 -22.86 1.12
N ALA A 247 -1.80 -23.34 0.94
CA ALA A 247 -0.79 -23.31 2.00
C ALA A 247 -0.45 -21.87 2.48
N LEU A 248 -0.39 -20.89 1.59
CA LEU A 248 -0.14 -19.48 1.96
C LEU A 248 -1.24 -18.88 2.83
N SER A 249 -2.46 -19.40 2.74
CA SER A 249 -3.64 -18.90 3.43
C SER A 249 -4.01 -19.72 4.67
N ASP A 250 -3.19 -20.70 5.07
CA ASP A 250 -3.47 -21.50 6.26
C ASP A 250 -3.43 -20.66 7.55
N GLY A 251 -4.42 -20.90 8.41
CA GLY A 251 -4.61 -20.16 9.67
C GLY A 251 -5.09 -18.71 9.50
N VAL A 252 -5.31 -18.22 8.27
CA VAL A 252 -5.70 -16.83 8.02
C VAL A 252 -7.15 -16.58 8.46
N GLN A 253 -7.34 -15.53 9.26
CA GLN A 253 -8.66 -15.02 9.63
C GLN A 253 -8.89 -13.64 9.03
N ASN A 254 -10.14 -13.25 8.81
CA ASN A 254 -10.51 -11.93 8.25
C ASN A 254 -10.30 -10.80 9.26
N GLU A 255 -9.04 -10.44 9.50
CA GLU A 255 -8.63 -9.39 10.45
C GLU A 255 -8.40 -8.05 9.75
N SER A 256 -7.80 -8.08 8.56
CA SER A 256 -7.57 -6.90 7.72
C SER A 256 -8.07 -7.12 6.29
N GLU A 257 -8.07 -6.07 5.49
CA GLU A 257 -8.43 -6.15 4.07
C GLU A 257 -7.54 -7.13 3.30
N ALA A 258 -6.23 -7.12 3.58
CA ALA A 258 -5.29 -8.07 2.98
C ALA A 258 -5.60 -9.53 3.37
N HIS A 259 -5.99 -9.78 4.62
CA HIS A 259 -6.40 -11.13 5.03
C HIS A 259 -7.69 -11.59 4.33
N ALA A 260 -8.66 -10.70 4.19
CA ALA A 260 -9.90 -11.00 3.46
C ALA A 260 -9.61 -11.30 1.97
N ALA A 261 -8.73 -10.54 1.32
CA ALA A 261 -8.31 -10.81 -0.05
C ALA A 261 -7.57 -12.15 -0.18
N LEU A 262 -6.68 -12.48 0.75
CA LEU A 262 -6.00 -13.78 0.74
C LEU A 262 -6.99 -14.96 0.91
N LEU A 263 -8.07 -14.78 1.66
CA LEU A 263 -9.17 -15.76 1.72
C LEU A 263 -9.96 -15.87 0.41
N VAL A 264 -10.10 -14.78 -0.36
CA VAL A 264 -10.68 -14.84 -1.71
C VAL A 264 -9.79 -15.66 -2.66
N PHE A 265 -8.48 -15.42 -2.65
CA PHE A 265 -7.53 -16.24 -3.40
C PHE A 265 -7.53 -17.70 -2.96
N ARG A 266 -7.65 -17.99 -1.66
CA ARG A 266 -7.86 -19.36 -1.16
C ARG A 266 -9.10 -20.00 -1.77
N GLY A 267 -10.21 -19.26 -1.82
CA GLY A 267 -11.46 -19.72 -2.44
C GLY A 267 -11.26 -20.11 -3.91
N ARG A 268 -10.64 -19.22 -4.71
CA ARG A 268 -10.31 -19.49 -6.12
C ARG A 268 -9.44 -20.72 -6.28
N ALA A 269 -8.35 -20.82 -5.52
CA ALA A 269 -7.46 -21.96 -5.56
C ALA A 269 -8.18 -23.26 -5.21
N LEU A 270 -9.05 -23.27 -4.21
CA LEU A 270 -9.85 -24.45 -3.86
C LEU A 270 -10.83 -24.86 -4.96
N CYS A 271 -11.34 -23.91 -5.76
CA CYS A 271 -12.10 -24.22 -6.97
C CYS A 271 -11.24 -24.94 -8.01
N THR A 272 -10.05 -24.43 -8.31
CA THR A 272 -9.08 -25.07 -9.23
C THR A 272 -8.73 -26.49 -8.77
N LEU A 273 -8.72 -26.74 -7.45
CA LEU A 273 -8.48 -28.07 -6.86
C LEU A 273 -9.72 -28.98 -6.81
N GLY A 274 -10.87 -28.55 -7.35
CA GLY A 274 -12.10 -29.35 -7.31
C GLY A 274 -12.69 -29.51 -5.91
N ARG A 275 -12.47 -28.54 -4.99
CA ARG A 275 -12.94 -28.58 -3.59
C ARG A 275 -13.96 -27.47 -3.30
N PRO A 276 -15.15 -27.49 -3.93
CA PRO A 276 -16.11 -26.38 -3.86
C PRO A 276 -16.68 -26.13 -2.47
N VAL A 277 -16.81 -27.17 -1.62
CA VAL A 277 -17.27 -27.01 -0.22
C VAL A 277 -16.28 -26.15 0.58
N LEU A 278 -14.98 -26.47 0.49
CA LEU A 278 -13.94 -25.69 1.17
C LEU A 278 -13.81 -24.29 0.58
N ALA A 279 -13.97 -24.15 -0.75
CA ALA A 279 -13.95 -22.85 -1.41
C ALA A 279 -15.07 -21.94 -0.87
N ARG A 280 -16.29 -22.47 -0.72
CA ARG A 280 -17.44 -21.77 -0.13
C ARG A 280 -17.12 -21.29 1.28
N ASP A 281 -16.49 -22.14 2.09
CA ASP A 281 -16.18 -21.83 3.49
C ASP A 281 -15.13 -20.72 3.59
N ALA A 282 -14.07 -20.77 2.76
CA ALA A 282 -13.07 -19.71 2.67
C ALA A 282 -13.68 -18.36 2.24
N LEU A 283 -14.52 -18.36 1.21
CA LEU A 283 -15.20 -17.15 0.72
C LEU A 283 -16.23 -16.61 1.72
N THR A 284 -16.88 -17.50 2.48
CA THR A 284 -17.77 -17.12 3.57
C THR A 284 -16.99 -16.48 4.72
N ALA A 285 -15.80 -16.99 5.06
CA ALA A 285 -14.91 -16.35 6.02
C ALA A 285 -14.43 -14.96 5.54
N ALA A 286 -14.11 -14.82 4.25
CA ALA A 286 -13.77 -13.53 3.64
C ALA A 286 -14.90 -12.49 3.75
N LEU A 287 -16.16 -12.93 3.79
CA LEU A 287 -17.35 -12.08 3.91
C LEU A 287 -17.89 -11.95 5.35
N ARG A 288 -17.28 -12.60 6.36
CA ARG A 288 -17.75 -12.55 7.75
C ARG A 288 -17.58 -11.17 8.40
N ARG A 289 -16.50 -10.45 8.08
CA ARG A 289 -16.28 -9.05 8.47
C ARG A 289 -16.20 -8.18 7.22
N THR A 290 -17.20 -7.34 7.03
CA THR A 290 -17.32 -6.44 5.87
C THR A 290 -16.99 -4.99 6.19
N ARG A 291 -17.01 -4.62 7.47
CA ARG A 291 -16.59 -3.30 7.94
C ARG A 291 -15.11 -3.10 7.62
N ASP A 292 -14.76 -1.92 7.11
CA ASP A 292 -13.39 -1.55 6.71
C ASP A 292 -12.80 -2.46 5.62
N ARG A 293 -13.65 -2.94 4.69
CA ARG A 293 -13.25 -3.62 3.45
C ARG A 293 -13.71 -2.80 2.24
N SER A 294 -12.91 -2.76 1.19
CA SER A 294 -13.28 -2.06 -0.02
C SER A 294 -14.52 -2.69 -0.66
N PRO A 295 -15.44 -1.89 -1.21
CA PRO A 295 -16.58 -2.41 -1.98
C PRO A 295 -16.13 -3.33 -3.13
N ALA A 296 -14.99 -3.03 -3.75
CA ALA A 296 -14.39 -3.85 -4.80
C ALA A 296 -14.09 -5.27 -4.31
N LEU A 297 -13.41 -5.41 -3.16
CA LEU A 297 -13.09 -6.72 -2.57
C LEU A 297 -14.36 -7.50 -2.19
N LEU A 298 -15.36 -6.81 -1.61
CA LEU A 298 -16.62 -7.46 -1.23
C LEU A 298 -17.40 -7.96 -2.45
N ARG A 299 -17.41 -7.19 -3.55
CA ARG A 299 -18.01 -7.63 -4.81
C ARG A 299 -17.28 -8.84 -5.39
N GLU A 300 -15.95 -8.81 -5.40
CA GLU A 300 -15.16 -9.94 -5.89
C GLU A 300 -15.41 -11.22 -5.07
N ALA A 301 -15.39 -11.11 -3.74
CA ALA A 301 -15.67 -12.24 -2.84
C ALA A 301 -17.08 -12.83 -3.09
N ARG A 302 -18.10 -11.98 -3.30
CA ARG A 302 -19.47 -12.44 -3.63
C ARG A 302 -19.56 -13.04 -5.01
N ALA A 303 -18.87 -12.48 -6.01
CA ALA A 303 -18.85 -13.01 -7.37
C ALA A 303 -18.24 -14.42 -7.39
N GLU A 304 -17.11 -14.62 -6.71
CA GLU A 304 -16.53 -15.97 -6.61
C GLU A 304 -17.42 -16.93 -5.82
N ARG A 305 -18.03 -16.47 -4.72
CA ARG A 305 -18.90 -17.35 -3.91
C ARG A 305 -20.18 -17.74 -4.65
N ALA A 306 -20.73 -16.87 -5.49
CA ALA A 306 -21.87 -17.18 -6.35
C ALA A 306 -21.53 -18.34 -7.31
N LYS A 307 -20.36 -18.30 -7.98
CA LYS A 307 -19.90 -19.41 -8.84
C LYS A 307 -19.78 -20.72 -8.07
N VAL A 308 -19.24 -20.65 -6.84
CA VAL A 308 -19.13 -21.84 -5.98
C VAL A 308 -20.50 -22.38 -5.57
N TYR A 309 -21.47 -21.51 -5.25
CA TYR A 309 -22.82 -21.96 -4.95
C TYR A 309 -23.50 -22.63 -6.14
N GLU A 310 -23.27 -22.17 -7.36
CA GLU A 310 -23.76 -22.86 -8.56
C GLU A 310 -23.15 -24.24 -8.74
N ALA A 311 -21.82 -24.35 -8.58
CA ALA A 311 -21.13 -25.64 -8.64
C ALA A 311 -21.61 -26.63 -7.56
N LEU A 312 -22.17 -26.12 -6.45
CA LEU A 312 -22.78 -26.91 -5.38
C LEU A 312 -24.30 -27.13 -5.56
N GLY A 313 -24.91 -26.69 -6.66
CA GLY A 313 -26.36 -26.78 -6.90
C GLY A 313 -27.23 -25.84 -6.05
N ASN A 314 -26.62 -24.90 -5.31
CA ASN A 314 -27.33 -23.97 -4.45
C ASN A 314 -27.71 -22.67 -5.19
N HIS A 315 -28.61 -22.79 -6.16
CA HIS A 315 -29.01 -21.69 -7.04
C HIS A 315 -29.64 -20.52 -6.30
N ALA A 316 -30.36 -20.76 -5.19
CA ALA A 316 -30.97 -19.70 -4.39
C ALA A 316 -29.91 -18.79 -3.76
N ARG A 317 -28.85 -19.35 -3.16
CA ARG A 317 -27.75 -18.55 -2.59
C ARG A 317 -26.89 -17.89 -3.66
N ALA A 318 -26.70 -18.55 -4.81
CA ALA A 318 -26.02 -17.93 -5.95
C ALA A 318 -26.75 -16.68 -6.45
N ARG A 319 -28.09 -16.74 -6.57
CA ARG A 319 -28.93 -15.57 -6.92
C ARG A 319 -28.82 -14.46 -5.88
N ALA A 320 -28.92 -14.78 -4.60
CA ALA A 320 -28.79 -13.79 -3.53
C ALA A 320 -27.45 -13.04 -3.54
N ASP A 321 -26.33 -13.74 -3.80
CA ASP A 321 -25.03 -13.06 -3.95
C ASP A 321 -24.98 -12.17 -5.19
N ARG A 322 -25.59 -12.59 -6.32
CA ARG A 322 -25.67 -11.78 -7.55
C ARG A 322 -26.55 -10.55 -7.42
N GLU A 323 -27.68 -10.65 -6.74
CA GLU A 323 -28.57 -9.52 -6.49
C GLU A 323 -27.85 -8.43 -5.69
N ARG A 324 -27.06 -8.82 -4.69
CA ARG A 324 -26.21 -7.89 -3.94
C ARG A 324 -25.13 -7.24 -4.80
N LEU A 325 -24.63 -7.92 -5.83
CA LEU A 325 -23.70 -7.31 -6.80
C LEU A 325 -24.38 -6.23 -7.65
N ARG A 326 -25.67 -6.41 -7.99
CA ARG A 326 -26.47 -5.46 -8.77
C ARG A 326 -26.90 -4.24 -7.95
N GLY A 327 -27.19 -4.41 -6.66
CA GLY A 327 -27.56 -3.32 -5.76
C GLY A 327 -26.39 -2.44 -5.28
N ASP A 328 -25.14 -2.92 -5.44
CA ASP A 328 -23.90 -2.21 -5.08
C ASP A 328 -23.24 -1.50 -6.30
N ALA A 329 -23.96 -1.37 -7.43
CA ALA A 329 -23.54 -0.71 -8.67
C ALA A 329 -24.11 0.72 -8.75
#